data_AF-A0A3D1NSE3-F1
#
_entry.id   AF-A0A3D1NSE3-F1
#
_cell.length_a   1.000
_cell.length_b   1.000
_cell.length_c   1.000
_cell.angle_alpha   90.00
_cell.angle_beta   90.00
_cell.angle_gamma   90.00
#
_symmetry.space_group_name_H-M   'P 1'
#
loop_
_entity.id
_entity.type
_entity.pdbx_description
1 polymer ?
#
loop_
_entity_poly.entity_id
_entity_poly.type
_entity_poly.pdbx_seq_one_letter_code
_entity_poly.pdbx_strand_id
1 'polypeptide(L)'
;MKVTAFIRKTAAKNNITDQARVYFRVRDIGGVDIKAASELSINPNHWSPERQGYKPRVALVSEEKKMGFDKDVQQITHLITKEYHRGVDGSWLKGLIEEYHHPGINARGGNKADEYLLSYQIRKYVEETPLADESRKHHLDNLNKVLRYERFRHEVLHQRGFHLCIDTVTADDIRDFKLWMQEEHRYVDMYPVFYRNEVRRNVEQKRSENSMSGSLYRIRTVVKWCVKRGLTRNNPFDQYQIARPMYGDPFYLTLEERDKVYYADLSGMGVTYPVYRDIFMFQCLIGCRVSDLNRLTKANIVDGFVEYIPQKTKMEHANTVRVPLNQKALDILERYKDLEDALLPRFSHFGYNKKIKEILKYVGIDRKVIV
;
A
#
# COMPACT_ATOMS: atom_id res chain seq x y z
N MET A 1 28.60 -16.83 -8.12
CA MET A 1 28.90 -16.21 -6.82
C MET A 1 29.96 -17.02 -6.06
N LYS A 2 30.90 -16.33 -5.38
CA LYS A 2 32.02 -16.87 -4.61
C LYS A 2 32.09 -16.15 -3.26
N VAL A 3 32.06 -16.90 -2.16
CA VAL A 3 32.27 -16.41 -0.80
C VAL A 3 33.70 -16.74 -0.35
N THR A 4 34.40 -15.78 0.23
CA THR A 4 35.74 -15.99 0.81
C THR A 4 35.88 -15.28 2.15
N ALA A 5 36.27 -16.01 3.19
CA ALA A 5 36.70 -15.48 4.47
C ALA A 5 38.18 -15.07 4.43
N PHE A 6 38.53 -13.96 5.10
CA PHE A 6 39.89 -13.42 5.14
C PHE A 6 40.10 -12.54 6.38
N ILE A 7 41.36 -12.29 6.73
CA ILE A 7 41.75 -11.33 7.79
C ILE A 7 42.47 -10.12 7.18
N ARG A 8 42.40 -8.96 7.83
CA ARG A 8 43.07 -7.72 7.37
C ARG A 8 44.32 -7.35 8.15
N LYS A 9 44.43 -7.81 9.40
CA LYS A 9 45.54 -7.47 10.31
C LYS A 9 46.63 -8.54 10.24
N THR A 10 47.88 -8.11 10.22
CA THR A 10 49.07 -8.95 10.39
C THR A 10 49.63 -8.78 11.80
N ALA A 11 50.29 -9.81 12.33
CA ALA A 11 50.97 -9.76 13.62
C ALA A 11 52.46 -10.04 13.44
N ALA A 12 53.29 -9.55 14.37
CA ALA A 12 54.72 -9.87 14.39
C ALA A 12 54.93 -11.39 14.54
N LYS A 13 56.04 -11.89 13.99
CA LYS A 13 56.43 -13.31 14.11
C LYS A 13 56.57 -13.64 15.60
N ASN A 14 55.90 -14.71 16.04
CA ASN A 14 55.79 -15.16 17.44
C ASN A 14 54.85 -14.37 18.37
N ASN A 15 54.10 -13.38 17.88
CA ASN A 15 53.04 -12.76 18.67
C ASN A 15 51.84 -13.74 18.79
N ILE A 16 51.53 -14.15 20.02
CA ILE A 16 50.45 -15.08 20.36
C ILE A 16 49.19 -14.39 20.90
N THR A 17 49.25 -13.10 21.25
CA THR A 17 48.17 -12.36 21.90
C THR A 17 47.31 -11.56 20.94
N ASP A 18 47.87 -11.13 19.80
CA ASP A 18 47.16 -10.35 18.81
C ASP A 18 45.99 -11.12 18.19
N GLN A 19 44.86 -10.43 18.01
CA GLN A 19 43.71 -10.97 17.31
C GLN A 19 43.31 -10.10 16.11
N ALA A 20 42.86 -10.77 15.05
CA ALA A 20 42.29 -10.18 13.87
C ALA A 20 40.87 -10.69 13.67
N ARG A 21 39.95 -9.78 13.35
CA ARG A 21 38.60 -10.13 12.95
C ARG A 21 38.61 -10.80 11.58
N VAL A 22 37.79 -11.83 11.45
CA VAL A 22 37.51 -12.49 10.18
C VAL A 22 36.48 -11.65 9.41
N TYR A 23 36.72 -11.46 8.13
CA TYR A 23 35.82 -10.79 7.21
C TYR A 23 35.35 -11.77 6.16
N PHE A 24 34.09 -11.67 5.76
CA PHE A 24 33.54 -12.41 4.63
C PHE A 24 33.42 -11.46 3.44
N ARG A 25 33.82 -11.94 2.25
CA ARG A 25 33.71 -11.23 0.98
C ARG A 25 32.86 -12.06 0.03
N VAL A 26 31.83 -11.45 -0.54
CA VAL A 26 30.98 -12.06 -1.58
C VAL A 26 31.29 -11.40 -2.91
N ARG A 27 31.63 -12.21 -3.91
CA ARG A 27 31.86 -11.77 -5.28
C ARG A 27 30.96 -12.49 -6.25
N ASP A 28 30.41 -11.80 -7.24
CA ASP A 28 29.62 -12.43 -8.30
C ASP A 28 29.98 -11.91 -9.69
N ILE A 29 29.61 -12.69 -10.72
CA ILE A 29 29.89 -12.39 -12.13
C ILE A 29 29.20 -11.08 -12.56
N GLY A 30 28.11 -10.70 -11.89
CA GLY A 30 27.39 -9.44 -12.10
C GLY A 30 28.01 -8.19 -11.46
N GLY A 31 29.26 -8.23 -10.99
CA GLY A 31 29.98 -7.05 -10.47
C GLY A 31 29.77 -6.74 -8.98
N VAL A 32 29.07 -7.61 -8.24
CA VAL A 32 28.93 -7.50 -6.77
C VAL A 32 30.27 -7.81 -6.10
N ASP A 33 30.78 -6.89 -5.26
CA ASP A 33 31.95 -7.09 -4.39
C ASP A 33 31.71 -6.44 -3.02
N ILE A 34 31.12 -7.21 -2.11
CA ILE A 34 30.71 -6.75 -0.78
C ILE A 34 31.51 -7.45 0.32
N LYS A 35 31.79 -6.74 1.41
CA LYS A 35 32.62 -7.21 2.53
C LYS A 35 31.99 -6.83 3.86
N ALA A 36 31.93 -7.77 4.81
CA ALA A 36 31.50 -7.51 6.18
C ALA A 36 32.38 -8.26 7.19
N ALA A 37 32.53 -7.70 8.39
CA ALA A 37 33.25 -8.34 9.49
C ALA A 37 32.32 -9.27 10.27
N SER A 38 32.83 -10.39 10.74
CA SER A 38 32.15 -11.22 11.74
C SER A 38 32.69 -10.98 13.15
N GLU A 39 32.07 -11.61 14.13
CA GLU A 39 32.56 -11.62 15.52
C GLU A 39 33.66 -12.66 15.74
N LEU A 40 33.93 -13.50 14.74
CA LEU A 40 35.03 -14.45 14.76
C LEU A 40 36.37 -13.71 14.75
N SER A 41 37.24 -14.10 15.66
CA SER A 41 38.58 -13.58 15.75
C SER A 41 39.61 -14.70 15.81
N ILE A 42 40.75 -14.48 15.17
CA ILE A 42 41.86 -15.42 15.14
C ILE A 42 43.18 -14.67 15.21
N ASN A 43 44.19 -15.27 15.80
CA ASN A 43 45.53 -14.73 15.71
C ASN A 43 46.02 -14.80 14.25
N PRO A 44 46.52 -13.69 13.65
CA PRO A 44 47.01 -13.69 12.28
C PRO A 44 48.02 -14.78 11.94
N ASN A 45 48.87 -15.16 12.90
CA ASN A 45 49.89 -16.20 12.71
C ASN A 45 49.28 -17.60 12.57
N HIS A 46 48.06 -17.82 13.05
CA HIS A 46 47.35 -19.10 13.04
C HIS A 46 46.41 -19.28 11.84
N TRP A 47 46.13 -18.22 11.08
CA TRP A 47 45.22 -18.23 9.93
C TRP A 47 45.86 -18.85 8.68
N SER A 48 45.14 -19.74 8.00
CA SER A 48 45.47 -20.23 6.65
C SER A 48 44.50 -19.61 5.64
N PRO A 49 44.98 -18.80 4.68
CA PRO A 49 44.16 -18.28 3.59
C PRO A 49 43.55 -19.36 2.69
N GLU A 50 44.26 -20.47 2.50
CA GLU A 50 43.85 -21.58 1.64
C GLU A 50 42.68 -22.36 2.25
N ARG A 51 42.76 -22.63 3.56
CA ARG A 51 41.71 -23.32 4.30
C ARG A 51 40.59 -22.39 4.77
N GLN A 52 40.86 -21.08 4.78
CA GLN A 52 39.99 -20.08 5.39
C GLN A 52 39.68 -20.41 6.87
N GLY A 53 40.71 -20.85 7.60
CA GLY A 53 40.57 -21.42 8.94
C GLY A 53 41.93 -21.58 9.64
N TYR A 54 41.99 -22.44 10.65
CA TYR A 54 43.25 -22.71 11.37
C TYR A 54 44.29 -23.44 10.50
N LYS A 55 45.57 -23.09 10.70
CA LYS A 55 46.70 -23.88 10.22
C LYS A 55 46.72 -25.26 10.93
N PRO A 56 47.07 -26.34 10.23
CA PRO A 56 47.06 -27.69 10.79
C PRO A 56 48.01 -27.92 11.98
N ARG A 57 49.10 -27.14 12.10
CA ARG A 57 50.10 -27.28 13.17
C ARG A 57 50.16 -26.04 14.07
N VAL A 58 49.14 -25.86 14.90
CA VAL A 58 49.11 -24.81 15.94
C VAL A 58 49.04 -25.48 17.32
N ALA A 59 50.17 -25.62 18.00
CA ALA A 59 50.28 -26.38 19.25
C ALA A 59 49.59 -25.73 20.46
N LEU A 60 49.41 -24.40 20.44
CA LEU A 60 48.90 -23.61 21.57
C LEU A 60 47.36 -23.50 21.61
N VAL A 61 46.64 -24.18 20.72
CA VAL A 61 45.18 -24.11 20.61
C VAL A 61 44.61 -25.53 20.61
N SER A 62 43.61 -25.81 21.46
CA SER A 62 42.95 -27.11 21.53
C SER A 62 42.27 -27.46 20.20
N GLU A 63 42.23 -28.76 19.87
CA GLU A 63 41.57 -29.24 18.65
C GLU A 63 40.07 -28.90 18.64
N GLU A 64 39.39 -28.96 19.78
CA GLU A 64 37.99 -28.54 19.91
C GLU A 64 37.77 -27.08 19.49
N LYS A 65 38.67 -26.18 19.89
CA LYS A 65 38.58 -24.76 19.54
C LYS A 65 38.86 -24.51 18.06
N LYS A 66 39.76 -25.28 17.45
CA LYS A 66 40.02 -25.22 16.00
C LYS A 66 38.79 -25.70 15.22
N MET A 67 38.26 -26.86 15.60
CA MET A 67 37.08 -27.46 14.97
C MET A 67 35.84 -26.57 15.10
N GLY A 68 35.61 -25.97 16.28
CA GLY A 68 34.51 -25.04 16.51
C GLY A 68 34.61 -23.81 15.60
N PHE A 69 35.78 -23.18 15.55
CA PHE A 69 36.00 -22.02 14.69
C PHE A 69 35.85 -22.34 13.20
N ASP A 70 36.47 -23.45 12.74
CA ASP A 70 36.39 -23.86 11.33
C ASP A 70 34.94 -24.20 10.94
N LYS A 71 34.17 -24.80 11.87
CA LYS A 71 32.74 -25.04 11.71
C LYS A 71 31.95 -23.74 11.61
N ASP A 72 32.21 -22.74 12.46
CA ASP A 72 31.54 -21.45 12.39
C ASP A 72 31.80 -20.73 11.05
N VAL A 73 33.04 -20.74 10.57
CA VAL A 73 33.38 -20.17 9.26
C VAL A 73 32.61 -20.87 8.13
N GLN A 74 32.50 -22.19 8.19
CA GLN A 74 31.73 -22.97 7.21
C GLN A 74 30.23 -22.68 7.29
N GLN A 75 29.66 -22.58 8.49
CA GLN A 75 28.24 -22.30 8.70
C GLN A 75 27.86 -20.91 8.19
N ILE A 76 28.66 -19.88 8.49
CA ILE A 76 28.45 -18.53 7.96
C ILE A 76 28.58 -18.53 6.43
N THR A 77 29.58 -19.23 5.87
CA THR A 77 29.75 -19.36 4.41
C THR A 77 28.52 -20.01 3.76
N HIS A 78 28.00 -21.07 4.37
CA HIS A 78 26.81 -21.77 3.89
C HIS A 78 25.57 -20.87 3.98
N LEU A 79 25.38 -20.16 5.08
CA LEU A 79 24.27 -19.21 5.27
C LEU A 79 24.28 -18.11 4.20
N ILE A 80 25.43 -17.47 3.99
CA ILE A 80 25.62 -16.46 2.93
C ILE A 80 25.28 -17.05 1.56
N THR A 81 25.73 -18.28 1.29
CA THR A 81 25.49 -18.94 0.00
C THR A 81 24.02 -19.26 -0.21
N LYS A 82 23.32 -19.68 0.83
CA LYS A 82 21.91 -20.08 0.81
C LYS A 82 20.97 -18.89 0.63
N GLU A 83 21.21 -17.78 1.32
CA GLU A 83 20.31 -16.61 1.35
C GLU A 83 20.65 -15.55 0.27
N TYR A 84 21.70 -15.79 -0.52
CA TYR A 84 22.14 -14.86 -1.57
C TYR A 84 21.13 -14.76 -2.71
N HIS A 85 20.84 -13.53 -3.11
CA HIS A 85 20.09 -13.18 -4.30
C HIS A 85 20.76 -12.02 -5.04
N ARG A 86 20.41 -11.81 -6.30
CA ARG A 86 20.97 -10.69 -7.09
C ARG A 86 20.45 -9.35 -6.53
N GLY A 87 21.34 -8.37 -6.40
CA GLY A 87 21.01 -7.03 -5.88
C GLY A 87 21.36 -6.79 -4.40
N VAL A 88 21.97 -7.77 -3.72
CA VAL A 88 22.43 -7.60 -2.32
C VAL A 88 23.55 -6.58 -2.19
N ASP A 89 23.54 -5.84 -1.08
CA ASP A 89 24.52 -4.81 -0.73
C ASP A 89 25.34 -5.18 0.52
N GLY A 90 26.24 -4.29 0.95
CA GLY A 90 27.05 -4.51 2.16
C GLY A 90 26.22 -4.56 3.44
N SER A 91 25.05 -3.91 3.46
CA SER A 91 24.14 -3.88 4.60
C SER A 91 23.49 -5.25 4.82
N TRP A 92 23.04 -5.90 3.74
CA TRP A 92 22.54 -7.27 3.77
C TRP A 92 23.56 -8.24 4.36
N LEU A 93 24.80 -8.22 3.85
CA LEU A 93 25.84 -9.15 4.31
C LEU A 93 26.17 -8.92 5.79
N LYS A 94 26.21 -7.67 6.23
CA LYS A 94 26.43 -7.33 7.64
C LYS A 94 25.29 -7.85 8.52
N GLY A 95 24.04 -7.60 8.14
CA GLY A 95 22.86 -8.05 8.90
C GLY A 95 22.77 -9.57 9.00
N LEU A 96 23.08 -10.29 7.92
CA LEU A 96 23.08 -11.75 7.89
C LEU A 96 24.13 -12.36 8.83
N ILE A 97 25.32 -11.76 8.91
CA ILE A 97 26.38 -12.19 9.83
C ILE A 97 26.05 -11.83 11.28
N GLU A 98 25.47 -10.66 11.53
CA GLU A 98 25.02 -10.26 12.87
C GLU A 98 23.93 -11.18 13.40
N GLU A 99 22.98 -11.59 12.55
CA GLU A 99 21.91 -12.53 12.91
C GLU A 99 22.43 -13.94 13.22
N TYR A 100 23.51 -14.38 12.55
CA TYR A 100 24.18 -15.64 12.87
C TYR A 100 24.74 -15.64 14.31
N HIS A 101 25.41 -14.56 14.70
CA HIS A 101 26.01 -14.43 16.03
C HIS A 101 24.97 -14.13 17.12
N HIS A 102 23.90 -13.42 16.76
CA HIS A 102 22.83 -13.02 17.67
C HIS A 102 21.46 -13.39 17.09
N PRO A 103 21.02 -14.65 17.25
CA PRO A 103 19.73 -15.10 16.76
C PRO A 103 18.59 -14.22 17.31
N GLY A 104 17.84 -13.58 16.41
CA GLY A 104 16.73 -12.71 16.78
C GLY A 104 17.10 -11.26 17.16
N ILE A 105 18.34 -10.80 16.92
CA ILE A 105 18.72 -9.38 17.13
C ILE A 105 17.89 -8.42 16.25
N ASN A 106 17.48 -8.87 15.06
CA ASN A 106 16.58 -8.15 14.16
C ASN A 106 15.08 -8.31 14.54
N ALA A 107 14.74 -9.16 15.51
CA ALA A 107 13.35 -9.47 15.87
C ALA A 107 12.70 -8.42 16.80
N ARG A 108 13.49 -7.59 17.51
CA ARG A 108 12.97 -6.54 18.42
C ARG A 108 13.06 -5.11 17.87
N GLY A 109 13.80 -4.88 16.78
CA GLY A 109 14.02 -3.55 16.20
C GLY A 109 13.44 -3.33 14.79
N GLY A 110 12.85 -4.36 14.17
CA GLY A 110 12.61 -4.38 12.73
C GLY A 110 13.92 -4.50 11.95
N ASN A 111 13.94 -5.25 10.84
CA ASN A 111 15.12 -5.31 10.01
C ASN A 111 15.28 -3.94 9.32
N LYS A 112 16.47 -3.32 9.32
CA LYS A 112 16.70 -2.08 8.55
C LYS A 112 16.42 -2.25 7.06
N ALA A 113 16.50 -3.48 6.54
CA ALA A 113 16.06 -3.80 5.18
C ALA A 113 14.55 -3.64 4.99
N ASP A 114 13.74 -3.83 6.04
CA ASP A 114 12.28 -3.67 5.99
C ASP A 114 11.89 -2.21 5.71
N GLU A 115 12.74 -1.25 6.11
CA GLU A 115 12.51 0.16 5.79
C GLU A 115 12.50 0.42 4.29
N TYR A 116 13.15 -0.42 3.48
CA TYR A 116 13.13 -0.25 2.02
C TYR A 116 11.94 -0.92 1.35
N LEU A 117 11.11 -1.69 2.08
CA LEU A 117 9.91 -2.31 1.54
C LEU A 117 8.87 -1.24 1.21
N LEU A 118 8.27 -1.33 0.03
CA LEU A 118 7.18 -0.45 -0.39
C LEU A 118 5.99 -0.58 0.56
N SER A 119 5.68 -1.80 1.02
CA SER A 119 4.61 -2.06 1.99
C SER A 119 4.86 -1.34 3.33
N TYR A 120 6.09 -1.35 3.84
CA TYR A 120 6.48 -0.59 5.02
C TYR A 120 6.33 0.92 4.79
N GLN A 121 6.81 1.43 3.67
CA GLN A 121 6.75 2.86 3.35
C GLN A 121 5.32 3.37 3.15
N ILE A 122 4.42 2.55 2.57
CA ILE A 122 2.99 2.89 2.49
C ILE A 122 2.40 3.03 3.90
N ARG A 123 2.72 2.11 4.82
CA ARG A 123 2.24 2.16 6.21
C ARG A 123 2.76 3.41 6.91
N LYS A 124 4.07 3.66 6.84
CA LYS A 124 4.73 4.83 7.43
C LYS A 124 4.15 6.14 6.90
N TYR A 125 3.90 6.22 5.58
CA TYR A 125 3.24 7.38 4.98
C TYR A 125 1.86 7.65 5.58
N VAL A 126 1.04 6.61 5.79
CA VAL A 126 -0.31 6.72 6.37
C VAL A 126 -0.30 7.13 7.85
N GLU A 127 0.74 6.73 8.59
CA GLU A 127 0.92 7.05 10.00
C GLU A 127 1.44 8.48 10.21
N GLU A 128 2.38 8.92 9.38
CA GLU A 128 3.06 10.20 9.56
C GLU A 128 2.44 11.36 8.78
N THR A 129 1.62 11.09 7.78
CA THR A 129 1.00 12.14 6.96
C THR A 129 -0.42 12.41 7.45
N PRO A 130 -0.81 13.68 7.73
CA PRO A 130 -2.19 14.02 7.98
C PRO A 130 -3.01 13.80 6.70
N LEU A 131 -3.86 12.78 6.73
CA LEU A 131 -4.70 12.37 5.61
C LEU A 131 -6.16 12.43 6.03
N ALA A 132 -7.03 12.87 5.11
CA ALA A 132 -8.46 12.65 5.25
C ALA A 132 -8.77 11.15 5.35
N ASP A 133 -9.80 10.78 6.13
CA ASP A 133 -10.16 9.38 6.41
C ASP A 133 -10.26 8.52 5.15
N GLU A 134 -10.87 9.05 4.10
CA GLU A 134 -11.06 8.31 2.86
C GLU A 134 -9.73 8.09 2.12
N SER A 135 -8.84 9.08 2.11
CA SER A 135 -7.48 8.92 1.60
C SER A 135 -6.69 7.87 2.39
N ARG A 136 -6.79 7.89 3.73
CA ARG A 136 -6.19 6.87 4.60
C ARG A 136 -6.69 5.46 4.26
N LYS A 137 -8.01 5.25 4.14
CA LYS A 137 -8.60 3.97 3.74
C LYS A 137 -8.06 3.49 2.40
N HIS A 138 -7.97 4.37 1.41
CA HIS A 138 -7.47 4.00 0.09
C HIS A 138 -5.97 3.64 0.07
N HIS A 139 -5.15 4.24 0.93
CA HIS A 139 -3.75 3.84 1.07
C HIS A 139 -3.62 2.47 1.75
N LEU A 140 -4.44 2.20 2.79
CA LEU A 140 -4.48 0.88 3.43
C LEU A 140 -4.99 -0.22 2.49
N ASP A 141 -5.98 0.09 1.66
CA ASP A 141 -6.47 -0.81 0.62
C ASP A 141 -5.40 -1.05 -0.48
N ASN A 142 -4.53 -0.07 -0.76
CA ASN A 142 -3.36 -0.28 -1.63
C ASN A 142 -2.29 -1.14 -0.96
N LEU A 143 -2.01 -0.92 0.33
CA LEU A 143 -1.09 -1.76 1.10
C LEU A 143 -1.52 -3.24 1.04
N ASN A 144 -2.81 -3.51 1.24
CA ASN A 144 -3.33 -4.88 1.15
C ASN A 144 -3.13 -5.50 -0.24
N LYS A 145 -3.24 -4.71 -1.32
CA LYS A 145 -2.95 -5.19 -2.68
C LYS A 145 -1.47 -5.48 -2.90
N VAL A 146 -0.58 -4.61 -2.42
CA VAL A 146 0.87 -4.82 -2.49
C VAL A 146 1.26 -6.10 -1.76
N LEU A 147 0.82 -6.26 -0.52
CA LEU A 147 1.09 -7.46 0.28
C LEU A 147 0.54 -8.73 -0.36
N ARG A 148 -0.66 -8.68 -0.92
CA ARG A 148 -1.27 -9.84 -1.60
C ARG A 148 -0.57 -10.17 -2.91
N TYR A 149 -0.09 -9.16 -3.65
CA TYR A 149 0.73 -9.38 -4.83
C TYR A 149 2.08 -10.03 -4.49
N GLU A 150 2.77 -9.55 -3.46
CA GLU A 150 4.02 -10.16 -2.98
C GLU A 150 3.78 -11.62 -2.56
N ARG A 151 2.71 -11.89 -1.80
CA ARG A 151 2.29 -13.24 -1.43
C ARG A 151 2.00 -14.11 -2.67
N PHE A 152 1.32 -13.56 -3.68
CA PHE A 152 1.04 -14.25 -4.94
C PHE A 152 2.33 -14.62 -5.68
N ARG A 153 3.31 -13.72 -5.72
CA ARG A 153 4.63 -13.98 -6.32
C ARG A 153 5.39 -15.09 -5.59
N HIS A 154 5.30 -15.14 -4.26
CA HIS A 154 5.93 -16.18 -3.45
C HIS A 154 5.26 -17.54 -3.61
N GLU A 155 3.95 -17.59 -3.39
CA GLU A 155 3.22 -18.85 -3.26
C GLU A 155 2.83 -19.45 -4.61
N VAL A 156 2.39 -18.61 -5.55
CA VAL A 156 1.85 -19.05 -6.85
C VAL A 156 2.92 -19.05 -7.93
N LEU A 157 3.79 -18.03 -7.96
CA LEU A 157 4.86 -17.94 -8.97
C LEU A 157 6.21 -18.49 -8.48
N HIS A 158 6.27 -19.01 -7.25
CA HIS A 158 7.45 -19.64 -6.64
C HIS A 158 8.70 -18.74 -6.59
N GLN A 159 8.52 -17.42 -6.56
CA GLN A 159 9.59 -16.44 -6.45
C GLN A 159 9.85 -16.09 -4.99
N ARG A 160 10.48 -17.01 -4.28
CA ARG A 160 10.77 -16.85 -2.84
C ARG A 160 11.59 -15.58 -2.59
N GLY A 161 11.16 -14.76 -1.64
CA GLY A 161 11.85 -13.54 -1.25
C GLY A 161 11.57 -12.31 -2.13
N PHE A 162 10.68 -12.41 -3.13
CA PHE A 162 10.27 -11.26 -3.94
C PHE A 162 9.57 -10.18 -3.09
N HIS A 163 10.10 -8.98 -3.06
CA HIS A 163 9.44 -7.84 -2.44
C HIS A 163 9.58 -6.63 -3.34
N LEU A 164 8.56 -5.75 -3.32
CA LEU A 164 8.69 -4.45 -3.94
C LEU A 164 9.47 -3.55 -2.98
N CYS A 165 10.70 -3.20 -3.35
CA CYS A 165 11.53 -2.28 -2.57
C CYS A 165 11.63 -0.92 -3.26
N ILE A 166 11.62 0.18 -2.50
CA ILE A 166 11.63 1.54 -3.04
C ILE A 166 12.88 1.84 -3.89
N ASP A 167 14.02 1.21 -3.57
CA ASP A 167 15.29 1.40 -4.30
C ASP A 167 15.42 0.60 -5.58
N THR A 168 14.72 -0.54 -5.68
CA THR A 168 14.92 -1.50 -6.78
C THR A 168 13.70 -1.65 -7.67
N VAL A 169 12.52 -1.18 -7.24
CA VAL A 169 11.29 -1.26 -8.02
C VAL A 169 11.45 -0.57 -9.38
N THR A 170 11.12 -1.28 -10.44
CA THR A 170 11.25 -0.82 -11.83
C THR A 170 9.90 -0.47 -12.45
N ALA A 171 9.91 0.17 -13.62
CA ALA A 171 8.70 0.39 -14.40
C ALA A 171 8.01 -0.91 -14.83
N ASP A 172 8.78 -1.99 -15.02
CA ASP A 172 8.26 -3.32 -15.36
C ASP A 172 7.54 -3.94 -14.17
N ASP A 173 8.08 -3.80 -12.95
CA ASP A 173 7.40 -4.27 -11.72
C ASP A 173 6.06 -3.56 -11.52
N ILE A 174 5.99 -2.25 -11.81
CA ILE A 174 4.73 -1.49 -11.76
C ILE A 174 3.73 -1.98 -12.82
N ARG A 175 4.22 -2.33 -14.01
CA ARG A 175 3.40 -2.84 -15.11
C ARG A 175 2.85 -4.24 -14.78
N ASP A 176 3.68 -5.10 -14.20
CA ASP A 176 3.31 -6.43 -13.73
C ASP A 176 2.31 -6.36 -12.57
N PHE A 177 2.51 -5.46 -11.62
CA PHE A 177 1.57 -5.23 -10.53
C PHE A 177 0.20 -4.76 -11.06
N LYS A 178 0.19 -3.86 -12.05
CA LYS A 178 -1.06 -3.43 -12.71
C LYS A 178 -1.76 -4.62 -13.38
N LEU A 179 -1.02 -5.41 -14.16
CA LEU A 179 -1.57 -6.57 -14.85
C LEU A 179 -2.17 -7.58 -13.86
N TRP A 180 -1.46 -7.83 -12.75
CA TRP A 180 -1.98 -8.66 -11.67
C TRP A 180 -3.29 -8.10 -11.09
N MET A 181 -3.37 -6.79 -10.80
CA MET A 181 -4.62 -6.18 -10.32
C MET A 181 -5.77 -6.33 -11.31
N GLN A 182 -5.48 -6.31 -12.61
CA GLN A 182 -6.47 -6.48 -13.68
C GLN A 182 -7.00 -7.93 -13.71
N GLU A 183 -6.11 -8.91 -13.62
CA GLU A 183 -6.44 -10.33 -13.77
C GLU A 183 -6.78 -11.03 -12.45
N GLU A 184 -6.62 -10.37 -11.30
CA GLU A 184 -6.87 -10.95 -9.96
C GLU A 184 -8.23 -11.64 -9.86
N HIS A 185 -9.28 -11.06 -10.45
CA HIS A 185 -10.61 -11.64 -10.49
C HIS A 185 -10.67 -13.04 -11.10
N ARG A 186 -9.81 -13.35 -12.08
CA ARG A 186 -9.69 -14.70 -12.65
C ARG A 186 -8.82 -15.60 -11.80
N TYR A 187 -7.80 -15.04 -11.14
CA TYR A 187 -6.91 -15.80 -10.26
C TYR A 187 -7.63 -16.36 -9.03
N VAL A 188 -8.74 -15.75 -8.60
CA VAL A 188 -9.60 -16.29 -7.53
C VAL A 188 -10.06 -17.71 -7.87
N ASP A 189 -10.53 -17.94 -9.09
CA ASP A 189 -11.02 -19.24 -9.54
C ASP A 189 -9.87 -20.21 -9.85
N MET A 190 -8.74 -19.70 -10.37
CA MET A 190 -7.58 -20.53 -10.69
C MET A 190 -6.80 -21.00 -9.45
N TYR A 191 -6.78 -20.21 -8.38
CA TYR A 191 -5.99 -20.46 -7.18
C TYR A 191 -6.84 -20.37 -5.89
N PRO A 192 -7.91 -21.18 -5.76
CA PRO A 192 -8.88 -21.03 -4.67
C PRO A 192 -8.27 -21.22 -3.28
N VAL A 193 -7.23 -22.05 -3.16
CA VAL A 193 -6.50 -22.25 -1.90
C VAL A 193 -5.78 -20.99 -1.46
N PHE A 194 -5.20 -20.22 -2.39
CA PHE A 194 -4.52 -18.96 -2.10
C PHE A 194 -5.51 -17.87 -1.64
N TYR A 195 -6.70 -17.84 -2.24
CA TYR A 195 -7.72 -16.82 -1.95
C TYR A 195 -8.72 -17.22 -0.84
N ARG A 196 -8.56 -18.38 -0.20
CA ARG A 196 -9.54 -18.92 0.78
C ARG A 196 -9.94 -17.97 1.92
N ASN A 197 -9.02 -17.12 2.35
CA ASN A 197 -9.20 -16.19 3.48
C ASN A 197 -9.40 -14.74 3.01
N GLU A 198 -9.46 -14.51 1.69
CA GLU A 198 -9.66 -13.18 1.13
C GLU A 198 -11.14 -12.82 1.12
N VAL A 199 -11.44 -11.54 1.37
CA VAL A 199 -12.81 -11.05 1.29
C VAL A 199 -13.22 -11.03 -0.19
N ARG A 200 -14.17 -11.91 -0.57
CA ARG A 200 -14.64 -12.09 -1.96
C ARG A 200 -14.86 -10.80 -2.74
N ARG A 201 -15.58 -9.84 -2.15
CA ARG A 201 -15.86 -8.52 -2.77
C ARG A 201 -14.60 -7.73 -3.16
N ASN A 202 -13.46 -7.99 -2.52
CA ASN A 202 -12.22 -7.28 -2.78
C ASN A 202 -11.41 -7.89 -3.93
N VAL A 203 -11.64 -9.17 -4.25
CA VAL A 203 -10.79 -9.95 -5.18
C VAL A 203 -11.55 -10.43 -6.42
N GLU A 204 -12.86 -10.69 -6.34
CA GLU A 204 -13.68 -11.19 -7.46
C GLU A 204 -14.12 -10.09 -8.43
N GLN A 205 -13.96 -8.82 -8.07
CA GLN A 205 -14.42 -7.70 -8.90
C GLN A 205 -13.45 -7.42 -10.04
N LYS A 206 -13.98 -7.37 -11.28
CA LYS A 206 -13.23 -6.83 -12.42
C LYS A 206 -12.95 -5.35 -12.21
N ARG A 207 -11.69 -5.00 -12.06
CA ARG A 207 -11.27 -3.60 -11.82
C ARG A 207 -11.31 -2.79 -13.10
N SER A 208 -11.77 -1.55 -12.99
CA SER A 208 -11.72 -0.58 -14.08
C SER A 208 -10.33 0.05 -14.20
N GLU A 209 -10.02 0.56 -15.39
CA GLU A 209 -8.77 1.29 -15.64
C GLU A 209 -8.59 2.47 -14.68
N ASN A 210 -9.68 3.18 -14.36
CA ASN A 210 -9.66 4.30 -13.40
C ASN A 210 -9.33 3.84 -11.98
N SER A 211 -9.86 2.68 -11.55
CA SER A 211 -9.55 2.12 -10.23
C SER A 211 -8.07 1.73 -10.13
N MET A 212 -7.55 1.04 -11.14
CA MET A 212 -6.13 0.66 -11.20
C MET A 212 -5.22 1.88 -11.26
N SER A 213 -5.55 2.88 -12.08
CA SER A 213 -4.82 4.14 -12.16
C SER A 213 -4.81 4.86 -10.81
N GLY A 214 -5.96 4.90 -10.11
CA GLY A 214 -6.06 5.47 -8.77
C GLY A 214 -5.16 4.78 -7.75
N SER A 215 -5.03 3.44 -7.81
CA SER A 215 -4.07 2.68 -7.01
C SER A 215 -2.62 3.07 -7.32
N LEU A 216 -2.27 3.12 -8.60
CA LEU A 216 -0.92 3.49 -9.04
C LEU A 216 -0.55 4.94 -8.68
N TYR A 217 -1.50 5.88 -8.75
CA TYR A 217 -1.26 7.26 -8.30
C TYR A 217 -0.92 7.32 -6.82
N ARG A 218 -1.55 6.49 -5.99
CA ARG A 218 -1.28 6.45 -4.53
C ARG A 218 0.09 5.84 -4.23
N ILE A 219 0.49 4.79 -4.96
CA ILE A 219 1.85 4.25 -4.88
C ILE A 219 2.87 5.31 -5.31
N ARG A 220 2.60 6.02 -6.42
CA ARG A 220 3.45 7.13 -6.88
C ARG A 220 3.59 8.23 -5.83
N THR A 221 2.51 8.58 -5.12
CA THR A 221 2.57 9.55 -4.02
C THR A 221 3.51 9.08 -2.92
N VAL A 222 3.45 7.82 -2.52
CA VAL A 222 4.36 7.25 -1.50
C VAL A 222 5.80 7.24 -2.00
N VAL A 223 6.07 6.81 -3.24
CA VAL A 223 7.41 6.85 -3.83
C VAL A 223 7.97 8.27 -3.84
N LYS A 224 7.19 9.26 -4.29
CA LYS A 224 7.61 10.67 -4.27
C LYS A 224 7.88 11.19 -2.87
N TRP A 225 7.10 10.73 -1.88
CA TRP A 225 7.31 11.07 -0.48
C TRP A 225 8.64 10.49 0.05
N CYS A 226 8.97 9.25 -0.30
CA CYS A 226 10.27 8.63 0.02
C CYS A 226 11.43 9.39 -0.63
N VAL A 227 11.31 9.76 -1.91
CA VAL A 227 12.32 10.56 -2.64
C VAL A 227 12.52 11.92 -1.98
N LYS A 228 11.43 12.62 -1.63
CA LYS A 228 11.50 13.94 -0.97
C LYS A 228 12.22 13.88 0.38
N ARG A 229 12.16 12.74 1.06
CA ARG A 229 12.83 12.49 2.34
C ARG A 229 14.26 11.93 2.20
N GLY A 230 14.74 11.75 0.98
CA GLY A 230 16.07 11.22 0.72
C GLY A 230 16.23 9.73 1.03
N LEU A 231 15.13 8.99 1.20
CA LEU A 231 15.16 7.55 1.46
C LEU A 231 15.54 6.73 0.22
N THR A 232 15.26 7.27 -0.96
CA THR A 232 15.62 6.68 -2.25
C THR A 232 15.83 7.77 -3.30
N ARG A 233 16.59 7.46 -4.34
CA ARG A 233 16.65 8.26 -5.58
C ARG A 233 15.89 7.60 -6.74
N ASN A 234 15.40 6.39 -6.53
CA ASN A 234 14.69 5.62 -7.54
C ASN A 234 13.23 6.08 -7.64
N ASN A 235 12.73 6.19 -8.88
CA ASN A 235 11.34 6.53 -9.15
C ASN A 235 10.87 5.83 -10.43
N PRO A 236 10.19 4.66 -10.32
CA PRO A 236 9.74 3.90 -11.48
C PRO A 236 8.69 4.64 -12.32
N PHE A 237 8.01 5.65 -11.76
CA PHE A 237 6.98 6.43 -12.44
C PHE A 237 7.52 7.50 -13.38
N ASP A 238 8.84 7.65 -13.48
CA ASP A 238 9.46 8.48 -14.51
C ASP A 238 9.52 7.75 -15.85
N GLN A 239 9.58 6.41 -15.82
CA GLN A 239 9.54 5.54 -17.01
C GLN A 239 8.19 4.85 -17.20
N TYR A 240 7.33 4.83 -16.18
CA TYR A 240 5.97 4.29 -16.25
C TYR A 240 4.92 5.40 -16.28
N GLN A 241 4.20 5.52 -17.39
CA GLN A 241 3.08 6.45 -17.51
C GLN A 241 1.78 5.81 -17.00
N ILE A 242 1.24 6.35 -15.91
CA ILE A 242 -0.09 5.96 -15.43
C ILE A 242 -1.14 6.46 -16.43
N ALA A 243 -2.07 5.57 -16.81
CA ALA A 243 -3.18 5.93 -17.68
C ALA A 243 -3.96 7.11 -17.08
N ARG A 244 -4.35 8.04 -17.95
CA ARG A 244 -5.19 9.16 -17.52
C ARG A 244 -6.58 8.61 -17.18
N PRO A 245 -7.17 9.03 -16.05
CA PRO A 245 -8.55 8.67 -15.77
C PRO A 245 -9.43 9.09 -16.93
N MET A 246 -10.15 8.13 -17.51
CA MET A 246 -11.12 8.41 -18.56
C MET A 246 -12.45 8.72 -17.89
N TYR A 247 -12.90 9.96 -18.07
CA TYR A 247 -14.24 10.39 -17.71
C TYR A 247 -15.05 10.41 -19.00
N GLY A 248 -16.19 9.72 -19.01
CA GLY A 248 -17.16 9.92 -20.09
C GLY A 248 -17.74 11.32 -20.03
N ASP A 249 -18.39 11.76 -21.10
CA ASP A 249 -19.03 13.07 -21.13
C ASP A 249 -20.03 13.18 -19.96
N PRO A 250 -19.84 14.15 -19.04
CA PRO A 250 -20.69 14.29 -17.88
C PRO A 250 -22.10 14.69 -18.36
N PHE A 251 -23.05 13.77 -18.18
CA PHE A 251 -24.44 14.02 -18.47
C PHE A 251 -25.14 14.60 -17.24
N TYR A 252 -25.86 15.72 -17.40
CA TYR A 252 -26.63 16.39 -16.36
C TYR A 252 -28.12 16.37 -16.71
N LEU A 253 -29.00 16.33 -15.70
CA LEU A 253 -30.44 16.43 -15.92
C LEU A 253 -30.82 17.82 -16.40
N THR A 254 -31.67 17.90 -17.42
CA THR A 254 -32.31 19.18 -17.77
C THR A 254 -33.32 19.60 -16.70
N LEU A 255 -33.80 20.84 -16.74
CA LEU A 255 -34.82 21.31 -15.79
C LEU A 255 -36.13 20.53 -15.94
N GLU A 256 -36.48 20.15 -17.17
CA GLU A 256 -37.66 19.36 -17.50
C GLU A 256 -37.53 17.93 -16.95
N GLU A 257 -36.36 17.31 -17.11
CA GLU A 257 -36.09 15.98 -16.56
C GLU A 257 -36.10 15.97 -15.03
N ARG A 258 -35.50 16.99 -14.41
CA ARG A 258 -35.52 17.19 -12.97
C ARG A 258 -36.96 17.33 -12.47
N ASP A 259 -37.77 18.14 -13.14
CA ASP A 259 -39.17 18.34 -12.75
C ASP A 259 -40.02 17.08 -12.99
N LYS A 260 -39.73 16.32 -14.05
CA LYS A 260 -40.33 14.99 -14.28
C LYS A 260 -40.05 14.04 -13.13
N VAL A 261 -38.82 14.03 -12.59
CA VAL A 261 -38.48 13.22 -11.40
C VAL A 261 -39.22 13.72 -10.17
N TYR A 262 -39.28 15.03 -9.95
CA TYR A 262 -39.94 15.62 -8.77
C TYR A 262 -41.43 15.28 -8.69
N TYR A 263 -42.15 15.40 -9.82
CA TYR A 263 -43.59 15.16 -9.89
C TYR A 263 -43.96 13.70 -10.23
N ALA A 264 -42.99 12.80 -10.35
CA ALA A 264 -43.26 11.40 -10.65
C ALA A 264 -44.09 10.74 -9.56
N ASP A 265 -45.16 10.06 -9.96
CA ASP A 265 -45.82 9.07 -9.12
C ASP A 265 -44.97 7.81 -9.06
N LEU A 266 -44.48 7.49 -7.85
CA LEU A 266 -43.62 6.34 -7.59
C LEU A 266 -44.34 5.24 -6.79
N SER A 267 -45.68 5.32 -6.70
CA SER A 267 -46.53 4.32 -6.03
C SER A 267 -46.26 2.89 -6.50
N GLY A 268 -45.95 2.70 -7.79
CA GLY A 268 -45.63 1.40 -8.39
C GLY A 268 -44.23 0.84 -8.12
N MET A 269 -43.30 1.60 -7.53
CA MET A 269 -41.92 1.15 -7.26
C MET A 269 -41.73 0.66 -5.82
N GLY A 270 -42.60 1.06 -4.89
CA GLY A 270 -42.56 0.72 -3.46
C GLY A 270 -42.24 1.91 -2.56
N VAL A 271 -42.59 1.79 -1.28
CA VAL A 271 -42.64 2.92 -0.32
C VAL A 271 -41.32 3.66 -0.09
N THR A 272 -40.17 3.04 -0.39
CA THR A 272 -38.85 3.67 -0.21
C THR A 272 -38.50 4.64 -1.34
N TYR A 273 -39.02 4.45 -2.55
CA TYR A 273 -38.63 5.26 -3.72
C TYR A 273 -39.05 6.73 -3.64
N PRO A 274 -40.26 7.09 -3.17
CA PRO A 274 -40.62 8.47 -2.88
C PRO A 274 -39.63 9.17 -1.95
N VAL A 275 -39.11 8.46 -0.94
CA VAL A 275 -38.12 8.99 0.00
C VAL A 275 -36.79 9.28 -0.71
N TYR A 276 -36.30 8.35 -1.52
CA TYR A 276 -35.07 8.56 -2.29
C TYR A 276 -35.20 9.66 -3.36
N ARG A 277 -36.39 9.80 -3.97
CA ARG A 277 -36.71 10.93 -4.85
C ARG A 277 -36.58 12.24 -4.10
N ASP A 278 -37.21 12.36 -2.94
CA ASP A 278 -37.19 13.58 -2.16
C ASP A 278 -35.77 13.98 -1.73
N ILE A 279 -34.97 13.01 -1.27
CA ILE A 279 -33.56 13.25 -0.91
C ILE A 279 -32.76 13.74 -2.14
N PHE A 280 -32.93 13.09 -3.29
CA PHE A 280 -32.27 13.47 -4.53
C PHE A 280 -32.67 14.85 -5.02
N MET A 281 -33.97 15.13 -5.01
CA MET A 281 -34.52 16.41 -5.41
C MET A 281 -34.04 17.53 -4.49
N PHE A 282 -34.03 17.30 -3.18
CA PHE A 282 -33.46 18.26 -2.24
C PHE A 282 -31.98 18.53 -2.54
N GLN A 283 -31.18 17.48 -2.77
CA GLN A 283 -29.77 17.62 -3.17
C GLN A 283 -29.61 18.51 -4.42
N CYS A 284 -30.43 18.30 -5.46
CA CYS A 284 -30.40 19.09 -6.68
C CYS A 284 -30.78 20.56 -6.45
N LEU A 285 -31.68 20.85 -5.50
CA LEU A 285 -32.15 22.21 -5.20
C LEU A 285 -31.09 23.00 -4.42
N ILE A 286 -30.31 22.36 -3.55
CA ILE A 286 -29.29 23.03 -2.73
C ILE A 286 -27.86 22.90 -3.28
N GLY A 287 -27.63 22.00 -4.24
CA GLY A 287 -26.33 21.82 -4.90
C GLY A 287 -25.22 21.22 -4.03
N CYS A 288 -25.55 20.55 -2.93
CA CYS A 288 -24.56 19.98 -2.01
C CYS A 288 -24.03 18.61 -2.46
N ARG A 289 -22.89 18.18 -1.90
CA ARG A 289 -22.37 16.83 -2.10
C ARG A 289 -23.18 15.83 -1.28
N VAL A 290 -23.36 14.61 -1.81
CA VAL A 290 -24.11 13.53 -1.13
C VAL A 290 -23.60 13.23 0.28
N SER A 291 -22.29 13.33 0.51
CA SER A 291 -21.68 13.12 1.83
C SER A 291 -22.01 14.23 2.83
N ASP A 292 -22.18 15.46 2.35
CA ASP A 292 -22.59 16.60 3.16
C ASP A 292 -24.09 16.54 3.44
N LEU A 293 -24.90 16.19 2.43
CA LEU A 293 -26.35 16.00 2.54
C LEU A 293 -26.72 15.06 3.69
N ASN A 294 -26.08 13.89 3.75
CA ASN A 294 -26.33 12.89 4.77
C ASN A 294 -25.81 13.28 6.16
N ARG A 295 -25.30 14.51 6.36
CA ARG A 295 -24.85 15.07 7.64
C ARG A 295 -25.69 16.27 8.09
N LEU A 296 -26.51 16.85 7.21
CA LEU A 296 -27.34 18.00 7.54
C LEU A 296 -28.37 17.64 8.63
N THR A 297 -28.51 18.55 9.58
CA THR A 297 -29.49 18.50 10.66
C THR A 297 -30.44 19.69 10.55
N LYS A 298 -31.51 19.68 11.34
CA LYS A 298 -32.45 20.80 11.43
C LYS A 298 -31.76 22.11 11.86
N ALA A 299 -30.70 22.03 12.66
CA ALA A 299 -29.91 23.18 13.08
C ALA A 299 -29.15 23.86 11.92
N ASN A 300 -29.02 23.19 10.77
CA ASN A 300 -28.47 23.81 9.57
C ASN A 300 -29.46 24.73 8.83
N ILE A 301 -30.73 24.80 9.25
CA ILE A 301 -31.71 25.71 8.65
C ILE A 301 -31.79 27.00 9.45
N VAL A 302 -31.41 28.11 8.83
CA VAL A 302 -31.36 29.44 9.43
C VAL A 302 -31.98 30.45 8.49
N ASP A 303 -33.04 31.13 8.92
CA ASP A 303 -33.74 32.20 8.18
C ASP A 303 -34.16 31.83 6.74
N GLY A 304 -34.57 30.58 6.52
CA GLY A 304 -34.93 30.08 5.17
C GLY A 304 -33.74 29.69 4.29
N PHE A 305 -32.54 29.62 4.86
CA PHE A 305 -31.32 29.14 4.20
C PHE A 305 -30.87 27.82 4.82
N VAL A 306 -30.21 26.99 4.02
CA VAL A 306 -29.38 25.90 4.52
C VAL A 306 -27.93 26.39 4.63
N GLU A 307 -27.35 26.24 5.83
CA GLU A 307 -25.99 26.65 6.17
C GLU A 307 -25.15 25.46 6.64
N TYR A 308 -24.03 25.21 5.97
CA TYR A 308 -23.12 24.12 6.33
C TYR A 308 -21.69 24.38 5.84
N ILE A 309 -20.72 23.71 6.47
CA ILE A 309 -19.32 23.74 6.02
C ILE A 309 -19.05 22.45 5.22
N PRO A 310 -18.71 22.53 3.92
CA PRO A 310 -18.45 21.36 3.09
C PRO A 310 -17.28 20.54 3.63
N GLN A 311 -17.49 19.26 3.84
CA GLN A 311 -16.54 18.41 4.56
C GLN A 311 -15.27 18.15 3.75
N LYS A 312 -15.41 18.03 2.43
CA LYS A 312 -14.29 17.75 1.53
C LYS A 312 -13.23 18.85 1.54
N THR A 313 -13.63 20.11 1.69
CA THR A 313 -12.74 21.27 1.68
C THR A 313 -12.51 21.85 3.06
N LYS A 314 -13.09 21.27 4.13
CA LYS A 314 -13.02 21.81 5.49
C LYS A 314 -11.58 22.05 5.99
N MET A 315 -10.62 21.20 5.60
CA MET A 315 -9.21 21.35 6.00
C MET A 315 -8.43 22.37 5.15
N GLU A 316 -8.93 22.70 3.95
CA GLU A 316 -8.27 23.64 3.03
C GLU A 316 -8.89 25.04 3.17
N HIS A 317 -10.22 25.12 3.10
CA HIS A 317 -11.03 26.33 3.16
C HIS A 317 -12.34 26.03 3.88
N ALA A 318 -12.40 26.35 5.18
CA ALA A 318 -13.56 26.15 6.04
C ALA A 318 -14.65 27.23 5.84
N ASN A 319 -15.01 27.50 4.58
CA ASN A 319 -16.03 28.49 4.26
C ASN A 319 -17.43 27.91 4.49
N THR A 320 -18.29 28.68 5.16
CA THR A 320 -19.71 28.36 5.29
C THR A 320 -20.40 28.57 3.95
N VAL A 321 -21.05 27.53 3.46
CA VAL A 321 -21.96 27.58 2.31
C VAL A 321 -23.35 27.90 2.84
N ARG A 322 -23.97 28.94 2.27
CA ARG A 322 -25.33 29.39 2.60
C ARG A 322 -26.17 29.38 1.32
N VAL A 323 -27.25 28.60 1.28
CA VAL A 323 -28.10 28.44 0.09
C VAL A 323 -29.57 28.71 0.45
N PRO A 324 -30.26 29.61 -0.27
CA PRO A 324 -31.68 29.87 0.00
C PRO A 324 -32.54 28.66 -0.37
N LEU A 325 -33.50 28.32 0.49
CA LEU A 325 -34.47 27.26 0.23
C LEU A 325 -35.62 27.82 -0.60
N ASN A 326 -35.86 27.21 -1.76
CA ASN A 326 -37.05 27.50 -2.56
C ASN A 326 -38.27 26.70 -2.05
N GLN A 327 -39.45 27.01 -2.57
CA GLN A 327 -40.70 26.36 -2.15
C GLN A 327 -40.64 24.83 -2.28
N LYS A 328 -40.09 24.30 -3.39
CA LYS A 328 -39.95 22.84 -3.58
C LYS A 328 -39.08 22.19 -2.48
N ALA A 329 -38.02 22.88 -2.04
CA ALA A 329 -37.16 22.40 -0.95
C ALA A 329 -37.91 22.44 0.39
N LEU A 330 -38.66 23.51 0.66
CA LEU A 330 -39.49 23.63 1.86
C LEU A 330 -40.59 22.54 1.90
N ASP A 331 -41.25 22.28 0.77
CA ASP A 331 -42.27 21.24 0.67
C ASP A 331 -41.70 19.84 0.95
N ILE A 332 -40.44 19.59 0.54
CA ILE A 332 -39.73 18.36 0.88
C ILE A 332 -39.49 18.29 2.38
N LEU A 333 -38.95 19.35 3.00
CA LEU A 333 -38.63 19.36 4.43
C LEU A 333 -39.86 19.17 5.31
N GLU A 334 -41.00 19.76 4.91
CA GLU A 334 -42.28 19.61 5.63
C GLU A 334 -42.72 18.14 5.73
N ARG A 335 -42.45 17.30 4.70
CA ARG A 335 -42.74 15.87 4.74
C ARG A 335 -41.93 15.09 5.77
N TYR A 336 -40.82 15.64 6.24
CA TYR A 336 -39.89 15.00 7.17
C TYR A 336 -39.73 15.77 8.49
N LYS A 337 -40.65 16.70 8.81
CA LYS A 337 -40.60 17.53 10.01
C LYS A 337 -40.57 16.75 11.32
N ASP A 338 -41.12 15.54 11.33
CA ASP A 338 -41.21 14.69 12.53
C ASP A 338 -39.92 13.91 12.81
N LEU A 339 -38.91 13.98 11.93
CA LEU A 339 -37.56 13.47 12.25
C LEU A 339 -36.98 14.23 13.43
N GLU A 340 -36.24 13.58 14.31
CA GLU A 340 -35.73 14.23 15.54
C GLU A 340 -34.70 15.33 15.21
N ASP A 341 -33.49 14.94 14.77
CA ASP A 341 -32.38 15.86 14.48
C ASP A 341 -32.05 15.95 12.98
N ALA A 342 -32.13 14.84 12.26
CA ALA A 342 -31.74 14.77 10.86
C ALA A 342 -32.67 15.63 9.97
N LEU A 343 -32.08 16.31 8.97
CA LEU A 343 -32.85 17.12 8.03
C LEU A 343 -33.68 16.25 7.06
N LEU A 344 -33.15 15.08 6.70
CA LEU A 344 -33.76 14.09 5.81
C LEU A 344 -33.44 12.67 6.31
N PRO A 345 -34.20 11.64 5.88
CA PRO A 345 -33.90 10.25 6.24
C PRO A 345 -32.47 9.87 5.86
N ARG A 346 -31.76 9.20 6.78
CA ARG A 346 -30.38 8.76 6.53
C ARG A 346 -30.36 7.65 5.48
N PHE A 347 -29.33 7.66 4.65
CA PHE A 347 -29.19 6.70 3.56
C PHE A 347 -27.76 6.21 3.40
N SER A 348 -27.61 5.06 2.74
CA SER A 348 -26.29 4.58 2.27
C SER A 348 -26.03 5.11 0.87
N HIS A 349 -24.79 5.52 0.56
CA HIS A 349 -24.43 5.99 -0.78
C HIS A 349 -24.76 4.97 -1.87
N PHE A 350 -24.57 3.67 -1.59
CA PHE A 350 -24.89 2.60 -2.53
C PHE A 350 -26.40 2.51 -2.80
N GLY A 351 -27.22 2.51 -1.74
CA GLY A 351 -28.68 2.48 -1.87
C GLY A 351 -29.20 3.70 -2.61
N TYR A 352 -28.68 4.88 -2.27
CA TYR A 352 -28.99 6.15 -2.90
C TYR A 352 -28.75 6.15 -4.41
N ASN A 353 -27.52 5.83 -4.83
CA ASN A 353 -27.16 5.82 -6.25
C ASN A 353 -27.94 4.74 -7.03
N LYS A 354 -28.21 3.59 -6.42
CA LYS A 354 -29.04 2.54 -7.03
C LYS A 354 -30.47 3.03 -7.26
N LYS A 355 -31.10 3.59 -6.22
CA LYS A 355 -32.49 4.05 -6.27
C LYS A 355 -32.70 5.20 -7.24
N ILE A 356 -31.78 6.15 -7.29
CA ILE A 356 -31.85 7.25 -8.27
C ILE A 356 -31.83 6.70 -9.70
N LYS A 357 -30.92 5.76 -10.01
CA LYS A 357 -30.88 5.14 -11.35
C LYS A 357 -32.17 4.41 -11.70
N GLU A 358 -32.76 3.70 -10.73
CA GLU A 358 -34.05 3.03 -10.89
C GLU A 358 -35.18 4.04 -11.14
N ILE A 359 -35.23 5.16 -10.39
CA ILE A 359 -36.23 6.23 -10.56
C ILE A 359 -36.08 6.90 -11.93
N LEU A 360 -34.85 7.27 -12.31
CA LEU A 360 -34.56 7.89 -13.61
C LEU A 360 -35.02 6.99 -14.75
N LYS A 361 -34.71 5.69 -14.68
CA LYS A 361 -35.18 4.71 -15.65
C LYS A 361 -36.71 4.61 -15.68
N TYR A 362 -37.36 4.59 -14.51
CA TYR A 362 -38.82 4.53 -14.40
C TYR A 362 -39.51 5.73 -15.05
N VAL A 363 -38.95 6.93 -14.93
CA VAL A 363 -39.47 8.13 -15.59
C VAL A 363 -38.99 8.28 -17.04
N GLY A 364 -38.40 7.25 -17.65
CA GLY A 364 -37.98 7.24 -19.05
C GLY A 364 -36.69 8.00 -19.35
N ILE A 365 -35.86 8.27 -18.34
CA ILE A 365 -34.52 8.83 -18.48
C ILE A 365 -33.52 7.67 -18.48
N ASP A 366 -33.36 7.01 -19.64
CA ASP A 366 -32.56 5.77 -19.79
C ASP A 366 -31.10 6.03 -20.21
N ARG A 367 -30.63 7.28 -20.03
CA ARG A 367 -29.24 7.65 -20.29
C ARG A 367 -28.35 7.20 -19.14
N LYS A 368 -27.08 6.87 -19.42
CA LYS A 368 -26.11 6.50 -18.39
C LYS A 368 -25.74 7.73 -17.54
N VAL A 369 -26.54 8.00 -16.52
CA VAL A 369 -26.28 9.10 -15.58
C VAL A 369 -25.18 8.68 -14.60
N ILE A 370 -24.13 9.50 -14.52
CA ILE A 370 -23.12 9.38 -13.47
C ILE A 370 -23.69 10.12 -12.25
N VAL A 371 -24.22 9.36 -11.30
CA VAL A 371 -24.81 9.85 -10.03
C VAL A 371 -23.81 9.68 -8.90
#